data_AF-A0A7W1GYV5-F1
#
_entry.id   AF-A0A7W1GYV5-F1
#
_cell.length_a   1.000
_cell.length_b   1.000
_cell.length_c   1.000
_cell.angle_alpha   90.00
_cell.angle_beta   90.00
_cell.angle_gamma   90.00
#
_symmetry.space_group_name_H-M   'P 1'
#
loop_
_entity.id
_entity.type
_entity.pdbx_description
1 polymer ?
#
loop_
_entity_poly.entity_id
_entity_poly.type
_entity_poly.pdbx_seq_one_letter_code
_entity_poly.pdbx_strand_id
1 'polypeptide(L)'
;MTPAVLALLALLLAIGLSMTARVNVGLVAISLAWAIGVYAAEMKADAVIAGFPSGLFITLAGVTFLFAIAKSNGTLDLLALRAARLVRGNAGLLPLVFFVLAGVLSTIGPGAIASVALVAPI
;
A
#
# COMPACT_ATOMS: atom_id res chain seq x y z
N MET A 1 -18.01 4.95 -28.46
CA MET A 1 -16.64 5.16 -27.94
C MET A 1 -15.96 3.81 -27.84
N THR A 2 -14.66 3.69 -28.07
CA THR A 2 -13.99 2.40 -27.88
C THR A 2 -13.93 2.05 -26.38
N PRO A 3 -13.98 0.75 -26.01
CA PRO A 3 -13.88 0.34 -24.61
C PRO A 3 -12.61 0.85 -23.92
N ALA A 4 -11.52 0.98 -24.67
CA ALA A 4 -10.26 1.55 -24.19
C ALA A 4 -10.39 3.01 -23.74
N VAL A 5 -11.16 3.83 -24.47
CA VAL A 5 -11.38 5.24 -24.09
C VAL A 5 -12.26 5.34 -22.86
N LEU A 6 -13.26 4.47 -22.71
CA LEU A 6 -14.07 4.39 -21.50
C LEU A 6 -13.23 3.98 -20.28
N ALA A 7 -12.35 3.00 -20.43
CA ALA A 7 -11.42 2.59 -19.38
C ALA A 7 -10.47 3.72 -18.97
N LEU A 8 -9.95 4.48 -19.94
CA LEU A 8 -9.11 5.65 -19.66
C LEU A 8 -9.87 6.75 -18.91
N LEU A 9 -11.11 7.04 -19.34
CA LEU A 9 -11.96 8.01 -18.64
C LEU A 9 -12.29 7.57 -17.21
N ALA A 10 -12.59 6.28 -17.01
CA ALA A 10 -12.81 5.73 -15.67
C ALA A 10 -11.56 5.82 -14.78
N LEU A 11 -10.37 5.62 -15.34
CA LEU A 11 -9.12 5.81 -14.61
C LEU A 11 -8.95 7.27 -14.17
N LEU A 12 -9.18 8.23 -15.06
CA LEU A 12 -9.14 9.66 -14.72
C LEU A 12 -10.17 10.02 -13.65
N LEU A 13 -11.38 9.45 -13.76
CA LEU A 13 -12.44 9.62 -12.76
C LEU A 13 -12.03 9.06 -11.40
N ALA A 14 -11.47 7.85 -11.35
CA ALA A 14 -10.99 7.24 -10.11
C ALA A 14 -9.87 8.06 -9.46
N ILE A 15 -8.94 8.61 -10.24
CA ILE A 15 -7.87 9.49 -9.75
C ILE A 15 -8.47 10.79 -9.20
N GLY A 16 -9.38 11.44 -9.94
CA GLY A 16 -10.06 12.65 -9.48
C GLY A 16 -10.82 12.41 -8.17
N LEU A 17 -11.56 11.29 -8.10
CA LEU A 17 -12.29 10.90 -6.90
C LEU A 17 -11.34 10.60 -5.72
N SER A 18 -10.15 10.05 -6.00
CA SER A 18 -9.10 9.84 -4.99
C SER A 18 -8.71 11.11 -4.26
N MET A 19 -8.74 12.25 -4.98
CA MET A 19 -8.28 13.52 -4.47
C MET A 19 -9.39 14.26 -3.71
N THR A 20 -10.65 14.06 -4.09
CA THR A 20 -11.78 14.85 -3.58
C THR A 20 -12.67 14.10 -2.61
N ALA A 21 -12.76 12.77 -2.69
CA ALA A 21 -13.69 11.97 -1.90
C ALA A 21 -12.98 11.11 -0.84
N ARG A 22 -13.61 10.94 0.32
CA ARG A 22 -13.16 10.02 1.39
C ARG A 22 -13.65 8.58 1.15
N VAL A 23 -13.55 8.12 -0.10
CA VAL A 23 -14.00 6.78 -0.50
C VAL A 23 -12.78 5.96 -0.90
N ASN A 24 -12.81 4.66 -0.62
CA ASN A 24 -11.75 3.75 -1.03
C ASN A 24 -11.70 3.66 -2.56
N VAL A 25 -10.63 4.21 -3.14
CA VAL A 25 -10.42 4.23 -4.60
C VAL A 25 -10.27 2.85 -5.20
N GLY A 26 -9.75 1.87 -4.46
CA GLY A 26 -9.66 0.49 -4.93
C GLY A 26 -11.05 -0.09 -5.19
N LEU A 27 -12.00 0.13 -4.28
CA LEU A 27 -13.40 -0.27 -4.47
C LEU A 27 -14.01 0.40 -5.69
N VAL A 28 -13.83 1.72 -5.83
CA VAL A 28 -14.33 2.48 -6.99
C VAL A 28 -13.75 1.95 -8.30
N ALA A 29 -12.44 1.71 -8.35
CA ALA A 29 -11.76 1.22 -9.54
C ALA A 29 -12.24 -0.17 -9.96
N ILE A 30 -12.43 -1.08 -8.99
CA ILE A 30 -12.96 -2.43 -9.27
C ILE A 30 -14.40 -2.35 -9.80
N SER A 31 -15.25 -1.52 -9.20
CA SER A 31 -16.63 -1.32 -9.66
C SER A 31 -16.68 -0.75 -11.08
N LEU A 32 -15.84 0.24 -11.40
CA LEU A 32 -15.76 0.82 -12.75
C LEU A 32 -15.20 -0.18 -13.78
N ALA A 33 -14.17 -0.96 -13.41
CA ALA A 33 -13.60 -1.99 -14.27
C ALA A 33 -14.63 -3.07 -14.62
N TRP A 34 -15.43 -3.52 -13.64
CA TRP A 34 -16.54 -4.44 -13.88
C TRP A 34 -17.61 -3.82 -14.80
N ALA A 35 -18.04 -2.60 -14.51
CA ALA A 35 -19.07 -1.93 -15.32
C ALA A 35 -18.63 -1.76 -16.79
N ILE A 36 -17.40 -1.30 -17.03
CA ILE A 36 -16.91 -1.08 -18.40
C ILE A 36 -16.58 -2.41 -19.08
N GLY A 37 -15.94 -3.34 -18.37
CA GLY A 37 -15.57 -4.65 -18.91
C GLY A 37 -16.77 -5.47 -19.36
N VAL A 38 -17.83 -5.52 -18.54
CA VAL A 38 -19.01 -6.33 -18.85
C VAL A 38 -19.94 -5.65 -19.84
N TYR A 39 -20.26 -4.35 -19.65
CA TYR A 39 -21.28 -3.68 -20.46
C TYR A 39 -20.74 -3.02 -21.73
N ALA A 40 -19.49 -2.54 -21.74
CA ALA A 40 -18.93 -1.84 -22.90
C ALA A 40 -17.95 -2.70 -23.71
N ALA A 41 -17.22 -3.62 -23.06
CA ALA A 41 -16.28 -4.52 -23.73
C ALA A 41 -16.83 -5.94 -23.97
N GLU A 42 -18.08 -6.21 -23.57
CA GLU A 42 -18.75 -7.52 -23.68
C GLU A 42 -17.92 -8.69 -23.12
N MET A 43 -17.07 -8.41 -22.13
CA MET A 43 -16.26 -9.41 -21.47
C MET A 43 -17.09 -10.18 -20.45
N LYS A 44 -16.82 -11.48 -20.33
CA LYS A 44 -17.33 -12.27 -19.20
C LYS A 44 -16.77 -11.71 -17.89
N ALA A 45 -17.58 -11.74 -16.82
CA ALA A 45 -17.16 -11.27 -15.50
C ALA A 45 -15.84 -11.92 -15.04
N ASP A 46 -15.66 -13.23 -15.32
CA ASP A 46 -14.43 -13.97 -15.01
C ASP A 46 -13.19 -13.38 -15.68
N ALA A 47 -13.32 -12.90 -16.93
CA ALA A 47 -12.21 -12.31 -17.66
C ALA A 47 -11.81 -10.93 -17.09
N VAL A 48 -12.77 -10.17 -16.56
CA VAL A 48 -12.49 -8.91 -15.88
C VAL A 48 -11.80 -9.16 -14.53
N ILE A 49 -12.30 -10.13 -13.77
CA ILE A 49 -11.72 -10.51 -12.46
C ILE A 49 -10.31 -11.08 -12.62
N ALA A 50 -10.04 -11.83 -13.70
CA ALA A 50 -8.70 -12.35 -13.99
C ALA A 50 -7.64 -11.24 -14.18
N GLY A 51 -8.05 -10.02 -14.51
CA GLY A 51 -7.16 -8.85 -14.56
C GLY A 51 -6.73 -8.32 -13.18
N PHE A 52 -7.41 -8.73 -12.10
CA PHE A 52 -7.04 -8.32 -10.74
C PHE A 52 -5.88 -9.19 -10.21
N PRO A 53 -4.75 -8.59 -9.78
CA PRO A 53 -3.60 -9.34 -9.31
C PRO A 53 -3.81 -9.84 -7.88
N SER A 54 -4.62 -10.88 -7.71
CA SER A 54 -4.98 -11.46 -6.42
C SER A 54 -3.77 -11.90 -5.60
N GLY A 55 -2.74 -12.46 -6.24
CA GLY A 55 -1.48 -12.82 -5.58
C GLY A 55 -0.79 -11.61 -4.94
N LEU A 56 -0.62 -10.51 -5.69
CA LEU A 56 -0.03 -9.28 -5.17
C LEU A 56 -0.86 -8.70 -4.03
N PHE A 57 -2.19 -8.69 -4.17
CA PHE A 57 -3.09 -8.23 -3.11
C PHE A 57 -2.91 -9.04 -1.82
N ILE A 58 -2.91 -10.37 -1.92
CA ILE A 58 -2.73 -11.26 -0.76
C ILE A 58 -1.36 -11.06 -0.13
N THR A 59 -0.29 -10.92 -0.93
CA THR A 59 1.05 -10.66 -0.41
C THR A 59 1.11 -9.34 0.35
N LEU A 60 0.62 -8.25 -0.24
CA LEU A 60 0.63 -6.93 0.41
C LEU A 60 -0.25 -6.91 1.67
N ALA A 61 -1.42 -7.54 1.63
CA ALA A 61 -2.31 -7.66 2.78
C ALA A 61 -1.67 -8.49 3.91
N GLY A 62 -1.06 -9.63 3.57
CA GLY A 62 -0.40 -10.51 4.53
C GLY A 62 0.80 -9.84 5.20
N VAL A 63 1.63 -9.13 4.44
CA VAL A 63 2.77 -8.39 5.02
C VAL A 63 2.27 -7.21 5.85
N THR A 64 1.25 -6.48 5.41
CA THR A 64 0.60 -5.43 6.23
C THR A 64 0.12 -6.00 7.57
N PHE A 65 -0.51 -7.17 7.55
CA PHE A 65 -1.01 -7.84 8.75
C PHE A 65 0.13 -8.29 9.68
N LEU A 66 1.21 -8.86 9.14
CA LEU A 66 2.40 -9.22 9.92
C LEU A 66 2.97 -8.02 10.69
N PHE A 67 3.13 -6.88 10.01
CA PHE A 67 3.63 -5.66 10.64
C PHE A 67 2.62 -5.02 11.59
N ALA A 68 1.31 -5.16 11.34
CA ALA A 68 0.29 -4.76 12.30
C ALA A 68 0.42 -5.53 13.61
N ILE A 69 0.68 -6.84 13.57
CA ILE A 69 0.95 -7.66 14.77
C ILE A 69 2.25 -7.21 15.45
N ALA A 70 3.33 -7.00 14.69
CA ALA A 70 4.62 -6.55 15.21
C ALA A 70 4.55 -5.16 15.86
N LYS A 71 3.62 -4.31 15.39
CA LYS A 71 3.32 -3.03 16.02
C LYS A 71 2.48 -3.22 17.28
N SER A 72 1.41 -4.00 17.22
CA SER A 72 0.49 -4.17 18.36
C SER A 72 1.13 -4.85 19.57
N ASN A 73 2.15 -5.69 19.35
CA ASN A 73 2.89 -6.36 20.43
C ASN A 73 4.16 -5.60 20.89
N GLY A 74 4.45 -4.42 20.33
CA GLY A 74 5.60 -3.58 20.71
C GLY A 74 6.96 -4.03 20.16
N THR A 75 7.01 -5.02 19.26
CA THR A 75 8.28 -5.48 18.65
C THR A 75 8.96 -4.36 17.86
N LEU A 76 8.18 -3.60 17.09
CA LEU A 76 8.70 -2.46 16.32
C LEU A 76 9.21 -1.34 17.23
N ASP A 77 8.54 -1.08 18.36
CA ASP A 77 8.96 -0.06 19.33
C ASP A 77 10.28 -0.46 20.01
N LEU A 78 10.42 -1.74 20.38
CA LEU A 78 11.66 -2.25 20.97
C LEU A 78 12.83 -2.20 19.98
N LEU A 79 12.57 -2.50 18.70
CA LEU A 79 13.54 -2.36 17.61
C LEU A 79 14.00 -0.92 17.46
N ALA A 80 13.08 0.04 17.41
CA ALA A 80 13.37 1.47 17.34
C ALA A 80 14.19 1.95 18.55
N LEU A 81 13.82 1.53 19.77
CA LEU A 81 14.56 1.86 21.00
C LEU A 81 15.98 1.27 21.04
N ARG A 82 16.18 0.05 20.53
CA ARG A 82 17.52 -0.56 20.44
C ARG A 82 18.37 0.15 19.40
N ALA A 83 17.77 0.52 18.27
CA ALA A 83 18.42 1.31 17.22
C ALA A 83 18.85 2.70 17.72
N ALA A 84 17.98 3.40 18.44
CA ALA A 84 18.30 4.69 19.05
C ALA A 84 19.43 4.58 20.10
N ARG A 85 19.43 3.51 20.91
CA ARG A 85 20.50 3.26 21.89
C ARG A 85 21.87 2.99 21.24
N LEU A 86 21.91 2.39 20.06
CA LEU A 86 23.15 2.18 19.29
C LEU A 86 23.81 3.50 18.87
N VAL A 87 23.05 4.59 18.76
CA VAL A 87 23.55 5.91 18.35
C VAL A 87 24.25 6.68 19.49
N ARG A 88 24.19 6.18 20.74
CA ARG A 88 24.96 6.65 21.93
C ARG A 88 25.05 8.19 22.10
N GLY A 89 23.98 8.92 21.75
CA GLY A 89 23.89 10.37 21.96
C GLY A 89 24.26 11.26 20.76
N ASN A 90 24.66 10.70 19.61
CA ASN A 90 24.91 11.49 18.40
C ASN A 90 23.63 11.71 17.60
N ALA A 91 22.90 12.80 17.88
CA ALA A 91 21.64 13.14 17.22
C ALA A 91 21.73 13.21 15.68
N GLY A 92 22.91 13.51 15.11
CA GLY A 92 23.10 13.56 13.66
C GLY A 92 23.08 12.21 12.95
N LEU A 93 23.33 11.11 13.66
CA LEU A 93 23.31 9.73 13.12
C LEU A 93 21.91 9.11 13.13
N LEU A 94 20.97 9.70 13.88
CA LEU A 94 19.62 9.17 14.04
C LEU A 94 18.89 9.01 12.69
N PRO A 95 18.83 10.05 11.82
CA PRO A 95 18.13 9.94 10.54
C PRO A 95 18.68 8.82 9.65
N LEU A 96 20.01 8.64 9.65
CA LEU A 96 20.67 7.60 8.84
C LEU A 96 20.31 6.19 9.34
N VAL A 97 20.31 5.97 10.66
CA VAL A 97 19.97 4.67 11.25
C VAL A 97 18.52 4.30 10.97
N PHE A 98 17.59 5.25 11.15
CA PHE A 98 16.18 5.02 10.83
C PHE A 98 15.95 4.84 9.32
N PHE A 99 16.70 5.55 8.46
CA PHE A 99 16.65 5.33 7.01
C PHE A 99 17.07 3.90 6.63
N VAL A 100 18.19 3.42 7.18
CA VAL A 100 18.67 2.05 6.92
C VAL A 100 17.67 1.01 7.45
N LEU A 101 17.15 1.20 8.67
CA LEU A 101 16.14 0.29 9.23
C LEU A 101 14.84 0.30 8.42
N ALA A 102 14.34 1.48 8.05
CA ALA A 102 13.17 1.61 7.21
C ALA A 102 13.39 0.94 5.84
N GLY A 103 14.58 1.10 5.26
CA GLY A 103 14.97 0.45 4.01
C GLY A 103 14.97 -1.07 4.12
N VAL A 104 15.65 -1.62 5.15
CA VAL A 104 15.71 -3.07 5.39
C VAL A 104 14.33 -3.67 5.67
N LEU A 105 13.46 -2.97 6.41
CA LEU A 105 12.11 -3.46 6.66
C LEU A 105 11.21 -3.32 5.42
N SER A 106 11.42 -2.29 4.60
CA SER A 106 10.66 -2.06 3.37
C SER A 106 10.94 -3.12 2.30
N THR A 107 12.15 -3.71 2.26
CA THR A 107 12.48 -4.79 1.30
C THR A 107 11.74 -6.10 1.60
N ILE A 108 11.24 -6.29 2.83
CA ILE A 108 10.52 -7.50 3.27
C ILE A 108 9.06 -7.50 2.78
N GLY A 109 8.53 -6.37 2.31
CA GLY A 109 7.31 -6.33 1.49
C GLY A 109 6.19 -5.34 1.85
N PRO A 110 6.12 -4.63 2.99
CA PRO A 110 4.99 -3.71 3.23
C PRO A 110 5.16 -2.35 2.55
N GLY A 111 6.31 -2.10 1.90
CA GLY A 111 6.69 -0.77 1.47
C GLY A 111 6.71 0.21 2.66
N ALA A 112 6.05 1.35 2.51
CA ALA A 112 6.07 2.46 3.47
C ALA A 112 5.43 2.17 4.85
N ILE A 113 4.62 1.12 5.01
CA ILE A 113 3.89 0.87 6.27
C ILE A 113 4.85 0.58 7.42
N ALA A 114 5.88 -0.23 7.19
CA ALA A 114 6.90 -0.53 8.21
C ALA A 114 7.74 0.70 8.55
N SER A 115 8.06 1.53 7.54
CA SER A 115 8.83 2.76 7.71
C SER A 115 8.08 3.78 8.56
N VAL A 116 6.78 3.98 8.30
CA VAL A 116 5.93 4.89 9.11
C VAL A 116 5.75 4.36 10.52
N ALA A 117 5.57 3.05 10.71
CA ALA A 117 5.48 2.47 12.05
C ALA A 117 6.74 2.71 12.90
N LEU A 118 7.91 2.77 12.28
CA LEU A 118 9.19 3.00 12.95
C LEU A 118 9.47 4.49 13.23
N VAL A 119 9.01 5.38 12.35
CA VAL A 119 9.29 6.83 12.40
C VAL A 119 8.20 7.64 13.11
N ALA A 120 6.96 7.16 13.17
CA ALA A 120 5.86 7.84 13.86
C ALA A 120 6.00 8.00 15.39
N PRO A 121 6.68 7.12 16.16
CA PRO A 121 6.81 7.28 17.60
C PRO A 121 7.96 8.22 18.03
N ILE A 122 8.72 8.80 17.08
CA ILE A 122 9.75 9.82 17.32
C ILE A 122 9.13 11.21 17.28
#